data_AF-W2S4Q2-F1
#
_entry.id   AF-W2S4Q2-F1
#
_cell.length_a   1.000
_cell.length_b   1.000
_cell.length_c   1.000
_cell.angle_alpha   90.00
_cell.angle_beta   90.00
_cell.angle_gamma   90.00
#
_symmetry.space_group_name_H-M   'P 1'
#
loop_
_entity.id
_entity.type
_entity.pdbx_description
1 polymer ?
#
loop_
_entity_poly.entity_id
_entity_poly.type
_entity_poly.pdbx_seq_one_letter_code
_entity_poly.pdbx_strand_id
1 'polypeptide(L)'
;MAEDWGLASLIVALCALTLTLSPVSLGFIASVISPILSTIWPSLGKCETFEWTDIPDGALHTCEHPPQSCSHVGAQITPESWEAAASHFFAFRRGNFVRKPKQLSLTTRYIRTDTKTLKAFLSLLNGHALYETGRSFQIVFKPVGGLTTAYVKIQRGLPNSLNHFCRLDVTKREMELIFQGYPPWYQNPLSVGRGRHVTHPIIDESDLHRGGWIFAVGLSPTRPTLGNFLEIKGGSMLIVERGLRRVIRCLKNLELAFYGELRVSAAHTLVEGLHWWYAVGGGYGPSRARELFYKAGFKDLLVGPDFIEGLTDSQIITGMKVFNYDEPLTDKEITQLRPVLESVVRASVLGVRKVIDHVGIPIISTEEIMPCSLPPELTNDGYVYVRERWDSLED
;
A
#
# COMPACT_ATOMS: atom_id res chain seq x y z
N MET A 1 -45.51 -39.30 5.32
CA MET A 1 -44.13 -39.04 5.76
C MET A 1 -44.19 -38.88 7.27
N ALA A 2 -43.60 -39.82 8.02
CA ALA A 2 -43.55 -39.69 9.47
C ALA A 2 -42.62 -38.52 9.81
N GLU A 3 -43.09 -37.55 10.59
CA GLU A 3 -42.26 -36.46 11.09
C GLU A 3 -41.17 -37.05 11.98
N ASP A 4 -39.91 -36.83 11.61
CA ASP A 4 -38.76 -37.39 12.31
C ASP A 4 -38.50 -36.59 13.61
N TRP A 5 -39.25 -36.94 14.66
CA TRP A 5 -39.14 -36.34 16.00
C TRP A 5 -37.76 -36.57 16.63
N GLY A 6 -36.96 -37.52 16.12
CA GLY A 6 -35.62 -37.82 16.64
C GLY A 6 -34.68 -36.61 16.58
N LEU A 7 -34.72 -35.84 15.49
CA LEU A 7 -33.92 -34.63 15.36
C LEU A 7 -34.39 -33.53 16.34
N ALA A 8 -35.70 -33.36 16.50
CA ALA A 8 -36.28 -32.38 17.41
C ALA A 8 -35.93 -32.69 18.88
N SER A 9 -36.05 -33.95 19.29
CA SER A 9 -35.67 -34.40 20.64
C SER A 9 -34.17 -34.22 20.91
N LEU A 10 -33.31 -34.50 19.92
CA LEU A 10 -31.88 -34.26 20.02
C LEU A 10 -31.58 -32.76 20.22
N ILE A 11 -32.23 -31.89 19.45
CA ILE A 11 -32.06 -30.43 19.57
C ILE A 11 -32.49 -29.96 20.98
N VAL A 12 -33.65 -30.39 21.46
CA VAL A 12 -34.16 -30.03 22.80
C VAL A 12 -33.22 -30.52 23.90
N ALA A 13 -32.72 -31.75 23.80
CA ALA A 13 -31.77 -32.30 24.77
C ALA A 13 -30.45 -31.52 24.79
N LEU A 14 -29.94 -31.13 23.61
CA LEU A 14 -28.74 -30.29 23.49
C LEU A 14 -28.95 -28.90 24.11
N CYS A 15 -30.10 -28.26 23.86
CA CYS A 15 -30.44 -26.97 24.47
C CYS A 15 -30.55 -27.07 26.00
N ALA A 16 -31.21 -28.09 26.54
CA ALA A 16 -31.31 -28.32 27.97
C ALA A 16 -29.95 -28.59 28.63
N LEU A 17 -29.07 -29.33 27.95
CA LEU A 17 -27.68 -29.53 28.39
C LEU A 17 -26.92 -28.20 28.49
N THR A 18 -27.06 -27.31 27.49
CA THR A 18 -26.34 -26.03 27.51
C THR A 18 -26.78 -25.09 28.65
N LEU A 19 -28.02 -25.19 29.11
CA LEU A 19 -28.55 -24.37 30.21
C LEU A 19 -28.10 -24.85 31.60
N THR A 20 -27.67 -26.10 31.72
CA THR A 20 -27.37 -26.74 33.02
C THR A 20 -25.87 -26.90 33.28
N LEU A 21 -25.04 -26.65 32.27
CA LEU A 21 -23.63 -27.01 32.29
C LEU A 21 -22.73 -25.80 32.48
N SER A 22 -21.64 -26.01 33.24
CA SER A 22 -20.61 -25.00 33.45
C SER A 22 -19.88 -24.68 32.12
N PRO A 23 -19.19 -23.52 32.02
CA PRO A 23 -18.43 -23.15 30.83
C PRO A 23 -17.41 -24.21 30.37
N VAL A 24 -16.83 -24.96 31.32
CA VAL A 24 -15.90 -26.06 31.04
C VAL A 24 -16.60 -27.20 30.29
N SER A 25 -17.81 -27.56 30.74
CA SER A 25 -18.63 -28.59 30.13
C SER A 25 -19.15 -28.18 28.75
N LEU A 26 -19.44 -26.89 28.52
CA LEU A 26 -19.79 -26.37 27.19
C LEU A 26 -18.64 -26.56 26.18
N GLY A 27 -17.39 -26.39 26.61
CA GLY A 27 -16.22 -26.66 25.76
C GLY A 27 -16.13 -28.13 25.34
N PHE A 28 -16.41 -29.05 26.26
CA PHE A 28 -16.44 -30.49 25.96
C PHE A 28 -17.56 -30.83 24.98
N ILE A 29 -18.78 -30.32 25.22
CA ILE A 29 -19.92 -30.50 24.31
C ILE A 29 -19.58 -29.97 22.92
N ALA A 30 -19.04 -28.76 22.81
CA ALA A 30 -18.65 -28.18 21.52
C ALA A 30 -17.63 -29.06 20.79
N SER A 31 -16.67 -29.66 21.52
CA SER A 31 -15.69 -30.59 20.95
C SER A 31 -16.32 -31.90 20.45
N VAL A 32 -17.43 -32.37 21.03
CA VAL A 32 -18.14 -33.59 20.60
C VAL A 32 -19.14 -33.31 19.48
N ILE A 33 -19.90 -32.22 19.61
CA ILE A 33 -20.89 -31.80 18.62
C ILE A 33 -20.22 -31.35 17.32
N SER A 34 -19.06 -30.68 17.40
CA SER A 34 -18.42 -30.11 16.22
C SER A 34 -18.11 -31.15 15.12
N PRO A 35 -17.50 -32.31 15.43
CA PRO A 35 -17.36 -33.42 14.49
C PRO A 35 -18.69 -33.90 13.88
N ILE A 36 -19.74 -34.04 14.71
CA ILE A 36 -21.06 -34.51 14.27
C ILE A 36 -21.66 -33.50 13.29
N LEU A 37 -21.72 -32.22 13.67
CA LEU A 37 -22.21 -31.15 12.81
C LEU A 37 -21.39 -31.01 11.53
N SER A 38 -20.06 -31.18 11.60
CA SER A 38 -19.21 -31.17 10.39
C SER A 38 -19.45 -32.37 9.47
N THR A 39 -19.99 -33.47 9.99
CA THR A 39 -20.34 -34.67 9.21
C THR A 39 -21.72 -34.51 8.56
N ILE A 40 -22.69 -33.98 9.31
CA ILE A 40 -24.06 -33.72 8.83
C ILE A 40 -24.07 -32.54 7.85
N TRP A 41 -23.33 -31.47 8.16
CA TRP A 41 -23.17 -30.28 7.34
C TRP A 41 -21.69 -30.01 7.05
N PRO A 42 -21.12 -30.68 6.04
CA PRO A 42 -19.71 -30.51 5.66
C PRO A 42 -19.28 -29.07 5.39
N SER A 43 -20.22 -28.20 5.00
CA SER A 43 -19.96 -26.76 4.80
C SER A 43 -19.61 -26.03 6.10
N LEU A 44 -20.14 -26.43 7.25
CA LEU A 44 -19.83 -25.79 8.55
C LEU A 44 -18.43 -26.14 9.06
N GLY A 45 -17.99 -27.37 8.76
CA GLY A 45 -16.68 -27.90 9.14
C GLY A 45 -15.55 -27.54 8.18
N LYS A 46 -15.84 -26.78 7.12
CA LYS A 46 -14.86 -26.30 6.15
C LYS A 46 -14.80 -24.77 6.18
N CYS A 47 -13.65 -24.23 5.81
CA CYS A 47 -13.49 -22.82 5.48
C CYS A 47 -12.90 -22.72 4.08
N GLU A 48 -13.24 -21.64 3.39
CA GLU A 48 -12.61 -21.30 2.12
C GLU A 48 -11.13 -20.99 2.36
N THR A 49 -10.29 -21.31 1.37
CA THR A 49 -8.89 -20.92 1.37
C THR A 49 -8.58 -19.97 0.25
N PHE A 50 -7.77 -18.97 0.56
CA PHE A 50 -7.25 -18.03 -0.41
C PHE A 50 -5.79 -17.75 -0.08
N GLU A 51 -4.88 -18.43 -0.77
CA GLU A 51 -3.44 -18.32 -0.55
C GLU A 51 -2.77 -17.55 -1.69
N TRP A 52 -1.57 -17.04 -1.46
CA TRP A 52 -0.83 -16.20 -2.42
C TRP A 52 -0.49 -16.98 -3.69
N THR A 53 -0.32 -18.29 -3.53
CA THR A 53 -0.12 -19.26 -4.59
C THR A 53 -1.34 -19.43 -5.49
N ASP A 54 -2.56 -19.15 -4.99
CA ASP A 54 -3.81 -19.23 -5.76
C ASP A 54 -4.00 -18.03 -6.70
N ILE A 55 -3.28 -16.93 -6.46
CA ILE A 55 -3.32 -15.72 -7.31
C ILE A 55 -2.48 -16.00 -8.57
N PRO A 56 -3.02 -15.82 -9.78
CA PRO A 56 -2.26 -16.03 -11.02
C PRO A 56 -1.15 -14.97 -11.18
N ASP A 57 -0.11 -15.32 -11.92
CA ASP A 57 0.89 -14.33 -12.33
C ASP A 57 0.26 -13.27 -13.26
N GLY A 58 0.74 -12.04 -13.16
CA GLY A 58 0.23 -10.90 -13.92
C GLY A 58 -0.29 -9.78 -13.01
N ALA A 59 -1.08 -8.86 -13.58
CA ALA A 59 -1.72 -7.78 -12.83
C ALA A 59 -2.61 -8.36 -11.73
N LEU A 60 -2.40 -7.91 -10.48
CA LEU A 60 -3.24 -8.31 -9.35
C LEU A 60 -4.68 -7.86 -9.59
N HIS A 61 -4.81 -6.63 -10.06
CA HIS A 61 -6.07 -6.00 -10.34
C HIS A 61 -6.29 -5.81 -11.85
N THR A 62 -7.47 -6.15 -12.35
CA THR A 62 -7.87 -5.88 -13.73
C THR A 62 -9.19 -5.12 -13.74
N CYS A 63 -9.18 -3.91 -14.27
CA CYS A 63 -10.37 -3.08 -14.47
C CYS A 63 -10.55 -2.80 -15.96
N GLU A 64 -11.78 -2.89 -16.45
CA GLU A 64 -12.11 -2.41 -17.80
C GLU A 64 -12.10 -0.87 -17.88
N HIS A 65 -12.24 -0.19 -16.74
CA HIS A 65 -12.20 1.26 -16.66
C HIS A 65 -10.76 1.78 -16.52
N PRO A 66 -10.45 2.96 -17.08
CA PRO A 66 -9.15 3.58 -16.90
C PRO A 66 -8.87 3.79 -15.41
N PRO A 67 -7.58 3.86 -15.00
CA PRO A 67 -7.24 3.88 -13.57
C PRO A 67 -7.92 4.98 -12.76
N GLN A 68 -8.22 6.10 -13.41
CA GLN A 68 -8.87 7.27 -12.86
C GLN A 68 -10.39 7.11 -12.70
N SER A 69 -11.02 6.09 -13.27
CA SER A 69 -12.48 5.88 -13.26
C SER A 69 -12.88 4.52 -12.67
N CYS A 70 -11.91 3.82 -12.11
CA CYS A 70 -12.13 2.55 -11.45
C CYS A 70 -12.89 2.76 -10.12
N SER A 71 -14.13 2.26 -10.06
CA SER A 71 -15.06 2.37 -8.95
C SER A 71 -15.54 0.99 -8.46
N HIS A 72 -14.63 0.15 -7.96
CA HIS A 72 -15.02 -1.21 -7.55
C HIS A 72 -15.85 -1.28 -6.27
N VAL A 73 -15.83 -0.25 -5.43
CA VAL A 73 -16.51 -0.30 -4.13
C VAL A 73 -17.75 0.59 -4.07
N GLY A 74 -18.21 1.10 -5.22
CA GLY A 74 -19.16 2.22 -5.27
C GLY A 74 -20.66 1.91 -5.29
N ALA A 75 -21.12 0.69 -5.60
CA ALA A 75 -22.58 0.50 -5.77
C ALA A 75 -23.19 -0.81 -5.26
N GLN A 76 -22.42 -1.89 -5.11
CA GLN A 76 -23.00 -3.20 -4.77
C GLN A 76 -22.16 -4.06 -3.81
N ILE A 77 -20.98 -3.61 -3.38
CA ILE A 77 -20.30 -4.26 -2.26
C ILE A 77 -21.14 -3.95 -1.03
N THR A 78 -21.99 -4.89 -0.61
CA THR A 78 -22.48 -4.86 0.76
C THR A 78 -21.23 -4.81 1.64
N PRO A 79 -21.08 -3.80 2.51
CA PRO A 79 -19.85 -3.53 3.26
C PRO A 79 -19.49 -4.63 4.28
N GLU A 80 -20.07 -5.81 4.13
CA GLU A 80 -20.10 -6.87 5.12
C GLU A 80 -19.24 -8.07 4.77
N SER A 81 -18.67 -8.20 3.56
CA SER A 81 -17.78 -9.33 3.25
C SER A 81 -16.41 -8.91 2.72
N TRP A 82 -15.37 -9.31 3.45
CA TRP A 82 -13.97 -9.23 3.00
C TRP A 82 -13.75 -9.94 1.67
N GLU A 83 -14.51 -11.03 1.43
CA GLU A 83 -14.48 -11.81 0.20
C GLU A 83 -14.81 -10.98 -1.04
N ALA A 84 -15.89 -10.19 -0.99
CA ALA A 84 -16.27 -9.33 -2.10
C ALA A 84 -15.14 -8.34 -2.40
N ALA A 85 -14.62 -7.68 -1.36
CA ALA A 85 -13.49 -6.77 -1.50
C ALA A 85 -12.27 -7.47 -2.14
N ALA A 86 -11.82 -8.60 -1.59
CA ALA A 86 -10.66 -9.33 -2.10
C ALA A 86 -10.84 -9.80 -3.56
N SER A 87 -12.04 -10.25 -3.94
CA SER A 87 -12.34 -10.69 -5.31
C SER A 87 -12.29 -9.58 -6.36
N HIS A 88 -12.44 -8.32 -5.94
CA HIS A 88 -12.21 -7.18 -6.82
C HIS A 88 -10.72 -6.84 -6.98
N PHE A 89 -9.90 -7.14 -5.97
CA PHE A 89 -8.46 -6.86 -6.02
C PHE A 89 -7.65 -7.97 -6.65
N PHE A 90 -8.10 -9.21 -6.57
CA PHE A 90 -7.38 -10.37 -7.06
C PHE A 90 -8.27 -11.18 -8.00
N ALA A 91 -7.78 -11.42 -9.21
CA ALA A 91 -8.41 -12.35 -10.14
C ALA A 91 -8.20 -13.80 -9.66
N PHE A 92 -8.95 -14.24 -8.64
CA PHE A 92 -8.78 -15.56 -8.05
C PHE A 92 -9.91 -16.54 -8.42
N ARG A 93 -9.60 -17.83 -8.40
CA ARG A 93 -10.57 -18.91 -8.62
C ARG A 93 -11.10 -19.42 -7.29
N ARG A 94 -12.42 -19.38 -7.13
CA ARG A 94 -13.11 -19.96 -5.96
C ARG A 94 -13.05 -21.48 -5.99
N GLY A 95 -13.28 -22.09 -4.82
CA GLY A 95 -13.61 -23.51 -4.71
C GLY A 95 -12.63 -24.35 -3.89
N ASN A 96 -11.54 -23.75 -3.40
CA ASN A 96 -10.64 -24.43 -2.48
C ASN A 96 -11.18 -24.33 -1.06
N PHE A 97 -11.34 -25.48 -0.40
CA PHE A 97 -11.83 -25.58 0.97
C PHE A 97 -10.89 -26.44 1.80
N VAL A 98 -10.59 -25.99 3.01
CA VAL A 98 -9.87 -26.79 4.00
C VAL A 98 -10.74 -27.04 5.21
N ARG A 99 -10.35 -28.04 6.01
CA ARG A 99 -11.00 -28.32 7.28
C ARG A 99 -10.82 -27.14 8.23
N LYS A 100 -11.93 -26.65 8.78
CA LYS A 100 -11.92 -25.60 9.80
C LYS A 100 -11.28 -26.15 11.09
N PRO A 101 -10.31 -25.44 11.70
CA PRO A 101 -9.75 -25.84 13.00
C PRO A 101 -10.83 -25.92 14.07
N LYS A 102 -10.67 -26.87 15.01
CA LYS A 102 -11.66 -27.12 16.08
C LYS A 102 -11.85 -25.93 17.02
N GLN A 103 -10.85 -25.06 17.12
CA GLN A 103 -10.85 -23.87 17.95
C GLN A 103 -11.74 -22.75 17.38
N LEU A 104 -12.09 -22.80 16.09
CA LEU A 104 -12.93 -21.79 15.46
C LEU A 104 -14.40 -22.19 15.54
N SER A 105 -15.27 -21.19 15.61
CA SER A 105 -16.72 -21.41 15.61
C SER A 105 -17.18 -22.07 14.31
N LEU A 106 -18.03 -23.09 14.41
CA LEU A 106 -18.67 -23.71 13.24
C LEU A 106 -19.68 -22.78 12.57
N THR A 107 -20.35 -21.93 13.35
CA THR A 107 -21.40 -21.02 12.85
C THR A 107 -20.82 -19.80 12.14
N THR A 108 -19.61 -19.39 12.52
CA THR A 108 -18.92 -18.26 11.88
C THR A 108 -18.22 -18.73 10.60
N ARG A 109 -18.38 -17.96 9.53
CA ARG A 109 -17.65 -18.18 8.28
C ARG A 109 -16.28 -17.53 8.36
N TYR A 110 -15.27 -18.30 7.98
CA TYR A 110 -13.88 -17.86 7.94
C TYR A 110 -13.32 -18.13 6.55
N ILE A 111 -12.40 -17.27 6.14
CA ILE A 111 -11.53 -17.51 5.01
C ILE A 111 -10.11 -17.63 5.56
N ARG A 112 -9.47 -18.77 5.28
CA ARG A 112 -8.06 -18.98 5.64
C ARG A 112 -7.20 -18.40 4.53
N THR A 113 -6.37 -17.43 4.88
CA THR A 113 -5.42 -16.80 3.97
C THR A 113 -4.02 -16.90 4.54
N ASP A 114 -3.00 -16.89 3.70
CA ASP A 114 -1.64 -16.67 4.19
C ASP A 114 -1.38 -15.19 4.50
N THR A 115 -0.34 -14.92 5.28
CA THR A 115 0.06 -13.55 5.65
C THR A 115 0.50 -12.73 4.44
N LYS A 116 1.04 -13.34 3.38
CA LYS A 116 1.48 -12.63 2.14
C LYS A 116 0.29 -12.04 1.39
N THR A 117 -0.77 -12.81 1.23
CA THR A 117 -2.03 -12.40 0.61
C THR A 117 -2.68 -11.28 1.39
N LEU A 118 -2.72 -11.40 2.72
CA LEU A 118 -3.27 -10.35 3.57
C LEU A 118 -2.42 -9.06 3.53
N LYS A 119 -1.08 -9.17 3.47
CA LYS A 119 -0.17 -8.02 3.25
C LYS A 119 -0.42 -7.36 1.90
N ALA A 120 -0.60 -8.14 0.83
CA ALA A 120 -0.86 -7.61 -0.51
C ALA A 120 -2.17 -6.84 -0.52
N PHE A 121 -3.22 -7.45 0.04
CA PHE A 121 -4.55 -6.84 0.14
C PHE A 121 -4.48 -5.51 0.88
N LEU A 122 -3.85 -5.49 2.06
CA LEU A 122 -3.64 -4.27 2.83
C LEU A 122 -2.83 -3.22 2.07
N SER A 123 -1.80 -3.64 1.34
CA SER A 123 -0.95 -2.73 0.56
C SER A 123 -1.69 -2.09 -0.61
N LEU A 124 -2.64 -2.81 -1.22
CA LEU A 124 -3.50 -2.30 -2.28
C LEU A 124 -4.63 -1.41 -1.78
N LEU A 125 -5.03 -1.57 -0.52
CA LEU A 125 -6.02 -0.70 0.16
C LEU A 125 -5.42 0.63 0.65
N ASN A 126 -4.09 0.70 0.80
CA ASN A 126 -3.43 1.77 1.54
C ASN A 126 -2.82 2.85 0.63
N GLY A 127 -3.12 4.12 0.91
CA GLY A 127 -2.38 5.24 0.33
C GLY A 127 -2.98 6.64 0.49
N HIS A 128 -4.30 6.82 0.59
CA HIS A 128 -4.89 8.17 0.69
C HIS A 128 -6.14 8.27 1.56
N ALA A 129 -6.97 7.23 1.60
CA ALA A 129 -8.26 7.26 2.29
C ALA A 129 -8.11 7.54 3.80
N LEU A 130 -7.06 7.01 4.43
CA LEU A 130 -6.78 7.17 5.86
C LEU A 130 -6.51 8.62 6.26
N TYR A 131 -5.71 9.35 5.48
CA TYR A 131 -5.25 10.69 5.84
C TYR A 131 -6.24 11.79 5.48
N GLU A 132 -6.91 11.72 4.32
CA GLU A 132 -7.78 12.81 3.88
C GLU A 132 -9.21 12.72 4.40
N THR A 133 -9.72 11.50 4.65
CA THR A 133 -11.14 11.34 5.00
C THR A 133 -11.39 11.13 6.48
N GLY A 134 -10.34 10.94 7.29
CA GLY A 134 -10.46 10.56 8.70
C GLY A 134 -11.11 9.19 8.91
N ARG A 135 -11.14 8.35 7.86
CA ARG A 135 -11.79 7.03 7.86
C ARG A 135 -10.72 5.96 7.80
N SER A 136 -10.75 5.04 8.75
CA SER A 136 -9.80 3.93 8.78
C SER A 136 -10.45 2.58 8.52
N PHE A 137 -9.80 1.82 7.65
CA PHE A 137 -9.89 0.37 7.67
C PHE A 137 -8.92 -0.10 8.74
N GLN A 138 -9.44 -0.74 9.79
CA GLN A 138 -8.60 -1.32 10.82
C GLN A 138 -8.78 -2.84 10.77
N ILE A 139 -7.71 -3.57 10.45
CA ILE A 139 -7.72 -5.02 10.66
C ILE A 139 -7.38 -5.27 12.12
N VAL A 140 -8.29 -5.95 12.82
CA VAL A 140 -8.10 -6.32 14.21
C VAL A 140 -7.76 -7.80 14.27
N PHE A 141 -6.58 -8.11 14.80
CA PHE A 141 -6.11 -9.46 15.03
C PHE A 141 -6.54 -9.93 16.42
N LYS A 142 -6.99 -11.18 16.54
CA LYS A 142 -7.34 -11.83 17.81
C LYS A 142 -6.78 -13.26 17.82
N PRO A 143 -6.00 -13.65 18.85
CA PRO A 143 -5.59 -15.04 19.02
C PRO A 143 -6.78 -15.89 19.50
N VAL A 144 -7.02 -17.03 18.86
CA VAL A 144 -8.07 -17.99 19.26
C VAL A 144 -7.46 -19.38 19.32
N GLY A 145 -7.17 -19.87 20.53
CA GLY A 145 -6.63 -21.22 20.74
C GLY A 145 -5.32 -21.49 19.99
N GLY A 146 -4.43 -20.50 19.96
CA GLY A 146 -3.15 -20.54 19.24
C GLY A 146 -3.23 -20.21 17.74
N LEU A 147 -4.42 -19.92 17.22
CA LEU A 147 -4.60 -19.48 15.83
C LEU A 147 -4.70 -17.97 15.75
N THR A 148 -4.11 -17.39 14.71
CA THR A 148 -4.30 -15.98 14.38
C THR A 148 -5.63 -15.82 13.62
N THR A 149 -6.59 -15.14 14.23
CA THR A 149 -7.82 -14.73 13.55
C THR A 149 -7.80 -13.23 13.30
N ALA A 150 -8.49 -12.78 12.26
CA ALA A 150 -8.61 -11.36 11.95
C ALA A 150 -10.03 -11.01 11.54
N TYR A 151 -10.40 -9.75 11.72
CA TYR A 151 -11.62 -9.19 11.16
C TYR A 151 -11.38 -7.73 10.77
N VAL A 152 -12.09 -7.27 9.74
CA VAL A 152 -11.91 -5.91 9.20
C VAL A 152 -12.96 -4.99 9.83
N LYS A 153 -12.51 -4.03 10.63
CA LYS A 153 -13.33 -2.93 11.13
C LYS A 153 -13.35 -1.80 10.12
N ILE A 154 -14.52 -1.57 9.55
CA ILE A 154 -14.79 -0.44 8.66
C ILE A 154 -15.52 0.61 9.49
N GLN A 155 -14.89 1.75 9.76
CA GLN A 155 -15.57 2.84 10.46
C GLN A 155 -16.72 3.38 9.59
N ARG A 156 -17.96 3.35 10.12
CA ARG A 156 -19.19 3.78 9.42
C ARG A 156 -19.06 5.22 8.92
N GLY A 157 -19.48 5.46 7.68
CA GLY A 157 -19.41 6.77 7.02
C GLY A 157 -18.82 6.75 5.62
N LEU A 158 -18.64 5.58 5.01
CA LEU A 158 -18.24 5.44 3.60
C LEU A 158 -19.30 6.06 2.69
N PRO A 159 -19.01 7.15 1.95
CA PRO A 159 -19.79 7.49 0.79
C PRO A 159 -19.63 6.37 -0.24
N ASN A 160 -20.62 6.21 -1.10
CA ASN A 160 -20.66 5.30 -2.26
C ASN A 160 -19.55 5.56 -3.30
N SER A 161 -18.48 6.28 -2.95
CA SER A 161 -17.40 6.69 -3.81
C SER A 161 -16.05 6.35 -3.17
N LEU A 162 -15.78 5.06 -3.01
CA LEU A 162 -14.42 4.54 -2.90
C LEU A 162 -13.75 4.51 -4.30
N ASN A 163 -14.03 5.54 -5.09
CA ASN A 163 -13.47 5.75 -6.40
C ASN A 163 -12.08 6.33 -6.14
N HIS A 164 -11.05 5.78 -6.79
CA HIS A 164 -9.68 6.33 -6.85
C HIS A 164 -8.60 5.87 -5.85
N PHE A 165 -8.83 4.87 -4.99
CA PHE A 165 -7.84 4.55 -3.94
C PHE A 165 -6.97 3.31 -4.19
N CYS A 166 -7.21 2.60 -5.29
CA CYS A 166 -6.52 1.34 -5.58
C CYS A 166 -5.43 1.57 -6.63
N ARG A 167 -4.24 0.99 -6.43
CA ARG A 167 -3.21 0.97 -7.46
C ARG A 167 -3.48 -0.21 -8.39
N LEU A 168 -3.98 0.10 -9.58
CA LEU A 168 -4.58 -0.88 -10.48
C LEU A 168 -3.54 -1.61 -11.33
N ASP A 169 -2.31 -1.09 -11.38
CA ASP A 169 -1.25 -1.58 -12.26
C ASP A 169 -0.17 -2.40 -11.54
N VAL A 170 -0.43 -2.93 -10.33
CA VAL A 170 0.55 -3.74 -9.59
C VAL A 170 0.42 -5.21 -9.98
N THR A 171 1.50 -5.84 -10.42
CA THR A 171 1.54 -7.28 -10.69
C THR A 171 1.90 -8.12 -9.46
N LYS A 172 1.61 -9.43 -9.53
CA LYS A 172 1.98 -10.38 -8.47
C LYS A 172 3.48 -10.39 -8.21
N ARG A 173 4.29 -10.50 -9.27
CA ARG A 173 5.76 -10.47 -9.18
C ARG A 173 6.26 -9.18 -8.53
N GLU A 174 5.66 -8.06 -8.92
CA GLU A 174 5.96 -6.75 -8.35
C GLU A 174 5.69 -6.73 -6.84
N MET A 175 4.57 -7.27 -6.39
CA MET A 175 4.26 -7.41 -4.96
C MET A 175 5.19 -8.40 -4.23
N GLU A 176 5.63 -9.48 -4.89
CA GLU A 176 6.60 -10.43 -4.31
C GLU A 176 7.97 -9.79 -4.09
N LEU A 177 8.43 -9.00 -5.06
CA LEU A 177 9.66 -8.21 -4.93
C LEU A 177 9.54 -7.24 -3.76
N ILE A 178 8.39 -6.54 -3.66
CA ILE A 178 8.06 -5.71 -2.51
C ILE A 178 8.20 -6.49 -1.19
N PHE A 179 7.62 -7.70 -1.10
CA PHE A 179 7.68 -8.53 0.12
C PHE A 179 9.08 -9.00 0.49
N GLN A 180 9.98 -9.11 -0.49
CA GLN A 180 11.38 -9.44 -0.25
C GLN A 180 12.19 -8.23 0.24
N GLY A 181 11.53 -7.09 0.47
CA GLY A 181 12.18 -5.83 0.81
C GLY A 181 12.88 -5.19 -0.40
N TYR A 182 12.63 -5.71 -1.61
CA TYR A 182 13.08 -5.07 -2.83
C TYR A 182 12.21 -3.84 -3.04
N PRO A 183 12.79 -2.64 -3.02
CA PRO A 183 11.93 -1.48 -3.06
C PRO A 183 11.38 -1.33 -4.49
N PRO A 184 10.28 -0.59 -4.66
CA PRO A 184 9.37 -0.81 -5.78
C PRO A 184 9.85 -0.32 -7.16
N TRP A 185 11.14 -0.07 -7.27
CA TRP A 185 11.81 0.46 -8.45
C TRP A 185 11.97 -0.58 -9.57
N TYR A 186 11.33 -1.76 -9.44
CA TYR A 186 11.26 -2.81 -10.45
C TYR A 186 10.37 -2.47 -11.65
N GLN A 187 9.71 -1.30 -11.68
CA GLN A 187 9.07 -0.80 -12.90
C GLN A 187 10.17 -0.38 -13.87
N ASN A 188 10.95 -1.38 -14.30
CA ASN A 188 11.87 -1.34 -15.40
C ASN A 188 11.08 -1.92 -16.58
N PRO A 189 10.60 -1.08 -17.50
CA PRO A 189 10.94 0.34 -17.69
C PRO A 189 9.94 1.34 -17.05
N LEU A 190 10.45 2.46 -16.52
CA LEU A 190 9.73 3.56 -15.87
C LEU A 190 8.76 4.20 -16.87
N SER A 191 7.47 4.25 -16.56
CA SER A 191 6.48 4.94 -17.39
C SER A 191 6.66 6.46 -17.29
N VAL A 192 6.85 7.14 -18.42
CA VAL A 192 7.11 8.60 -18.51
C VAL A 192 5.92 9.38 -19.11
N GLY A 193 4.71 8.85 -18.97
CA GLY A 193 3.50 9.40 -19.59
C GLY A 193 3.30 8.93 -21.04
N ARG A 194 2.05 8.95 -21.50
CA ARG A 194 1.60 8.50 -22.86
C ARG A 194 2.16 7.13 -23.32
N GLY A 195 2.40 6.21 -22.39
CA GLY A 195 2.91 4.87 -22.71
C GLY A 195 4.39 4.81 -23.11
N ARG A 196 5.16 5.90 -22.93
CA ARG A 196 6.63 5.87 -23.07
C ARG A 196 7.25 5.21 -21.86
N HIS A 197 8.32 4.45 -22.08
CA HIS A 197 9.06 3.83 -21.00
C HIS A 197 10.57 4.01 -21.14
N VAL A 198 11.24 4.31 -20.03
CA VAL A 198 12.71 4.47 -19.95
C VAL A 198 13.30 3.56 -18.87
N THR A 199 14.56 3.15 -19.03
CA THR A 199 15.23 2.36 -18.00
C THR A 199 15.33 3.13 -16.68
N HIS A 200 14.99 2.48 -15.57
CA HIS A 200 15.08 3.05 -14.24
C HIS A 200 16.56 3.28 -13.87
N PRO A 201 16.92 4.38 -13.17
CA PRO A 201 18.30 4.68 -12.82
C PRO A 201 18.87 3.91 -11.63
N ILE A 202 18.08 2.96 -11.10
CA ILE A 202 18.48 2.01 -10.05
C ILE A 202 18.63 0.66 -10.73
N ILE A 203 19.85 0.13 -10.68
CA ILE A 203 20.23 -1.19 -11.17
C ILE A 203 20.37 -2.15 -9.99
N ASP A 204 20.88 -1.68 -8.84
CA ASP A 204 21.08 -2.49 -7.63
C ASP A 204 20.87 -1.71 -6.30
N GLU A 205 21.04 -2.39 -5.16
CA GLU A 205 20.88 -1.82 -3.81
C GLU A 205 21.91 -0.72 -3.47
N SER A 206 23.01 -0.60 -4.22
CA SER A 206 23.96 0.50 -4.03
C SER A 206 23.47 1.81 -4.65
N ASP A 207 22.54 1.73 -5.62
CA ASP A 207 21.98 2.88 -6.31
C ASP A 207 20.90 3.61 -5.49
N LEU A 208 20.46 3.04 -4.37
CA LEU A 208 19.31 3.54 -3.60
C LEU A 208 19.62 4.86 -2.90
N HIS A 209 20.89 5.08 -2.61
CA HIS A 209 21.37 6.32 -2.00
C HIS A 209 21.59 7.44 -3.03
N ARG A 210 21.42 7.16 -4.33
CA ARG A 210 21.59 8.13 -5.40
C ARG A 210 20.34 8.99 -5.57
N GLY A 211 20.44 10.16 -6.20
CA GLY A 211 19.31 11.08 -6.36
C GLY A 211 18.48 10.85 -7.62
N GLY A 212 18.98 10.08 -8.60
CA GLY A 212 18.33 9.91 -9.90
C GLY A 212 16.98 9.22 -9.84
N TRP A 213 16.74 8.38 -8.83
CA TRP A 213 15.42 7.77 -8.62
C TRP A 213 14.38 8.78 -8.13
N ILE A 214 14.76 9.77 -7.31
CA ILE A 214 13.85 10.83 -6.89
C ILE A 214 13.43 11.66 -8.11
N PHE A 215 14.40 11.98 -8.98
CA PHE A 215 14.13 12.61 -10.27
C PHE A 215 13.17 11.76 -11.13
N ALA A 216 13.41 10.45 -11.24
CA ALA A 216 12.56 9.51 -11.96
C ALA A 216 11.11 9.49 -11.44
N VAL A 217 10.94 9.51 -10.11
CA VAL A 217 9.62 9.63 -9.46
C VAL A 217 8.90 10.92 -9.86
N GLY A 218 9.65 12.01 -10.04
CA GLY A 218 9.11 13.26 -10.56
C GLY A 218 8.49 13.12 -11.94
N LEU A 219 9.15 12.36 -12.80
CA LEU A 219 8.72 12.07 -14.18
C LEU A 219 7.57 11.05 -14.26
N SER A 220 7.45 10.15 -13.29
CA SER A 220 6.40 9.13 -13.34
C SER A 220 5.02 9.74 -13.09
N PRO A 221 3.99 9.42 -13.91
CA PRO A 221 2.61 9.74 -13.55
C PRO A 221 2.14 8.91 -12.34
N THR A 222 2.78 7.77 -12.08
CA THR A 222 2.48 6.89 -10.96
C THR A 222 3.21 7.36 -9.70
N ARG A 223 2.56 7.22 -8.54
CA ARG A 223 3.20 7.49 -7.24
C ARG A 223 4.18 6.36 -6.90
N PRO A 224 5.33 6.66 -6.26
CA PRO A 224 6.25 5.63 -5.80
C PRO A 224 5.60 4.81 -4.66
N THR A 225 5.96 3.53 -4.50
CA THR A 225 5.48 2.66 -3.40
C THR A 225 6.47 2.62 -2.22
N LEU A 226 6.91 3.77 -1.72
CA LEU A 226 7.96 3.81 -0.67
C LEU A 226 7.47 3.44 0.74
N GLY A 227 6.17 3.55 1.03
CA GLY A 227 5.64 3.80 2.38
C GLY A 227 5.51 2.58 3.29
N ASN A 228 5.07 1.42 2.79
CA ASN A 228 4.78 0.28 3.68
C ASN A 228 5.96 -0.69 3.88
N PHE A 229 7.06 -0.54 3.13
CA PHE A 229 8.06 -1.60 3.01
C PHE A 229 9.47 -1.22 3.43
N LEU A 230 9.83 0.06 3.35
CA LEU A 230 11.14 0.50 3.79
C LEU A 230 11.29 0.48 5.33
N GLU A 231 10.20 0.43 6.10
CA GLU A 231 10.24 0.27 7.56
C GLU A 231 10.67 -1.13 8.02
N ILE A 232 10.52 -2.17 7.18
CA ILE A 232 10.83 -3.57 7.54
C ILE A 232 12.34 -3.75 7.89
N LYS A 233 13.20 -2.79 7.54
CA LYS A 233 14.63 -2.80 7.91
C LYS A 233 15.13 -1.54 8.64
N GLY A 234 14.26 -0.64 9.13
CA GLY A 234 14.68 0.60 9.82
C GLY A 234 15.60 1.54 9.00
N GLY A 235 15.77 1.27 7.70
CA GLY A 235 16.68 1.99 6.80
C GLY A 235 15.97 2.95 5.84
N SER A 236 14.63 3.00 5.87
CA SER A 236 13.78 3.84 5.01
C SER A 236 14.18 5.30 5.04
N MET A 237 14.18 5.88 6.23
CA MET A 237 14.44 7.29 6.43
C MET A 237 15.85 7.64 6.00
N LEU A 238 16.84 6.77 6.30
CA LEU A 238 18.22 6.98 5.89
C LEU A 238 18.41 6.94 4.37
N ILE A 239 17.71 6.04 3.66
CA ILE A 239 17.76 5.97 2.19
C ILE A 239 17.13 7.23 1.59
N VAL A 240 15.94 7.61 2.06
CA VAL A 240 15.23 8.81 1.60
C VAL A 240 16.04 10.07 1.91
N GLU A 241 16.57 10.20 3.11
CA GLU A 241 17.39 11.33 3.53
C GLU A 241 18.67 11.44 2.68
N ARG A 242 19.36 10.33 2.42
CA ARG A 242 20.53 10.33 1.52
C ARG A 242 20.16 10.75 0.11
N GLY A 243 19.07 10.22 -0.43
CA GLY A 243 18.54 10.62 -1.74
C GLY A 243 18.18 12.12 -1.79
N LEU A 244 17.48 12.63 -0.79
CA LEU A 244 17.09 14.05 -0.68
C LEU A 244 18.32 14.96 -0.60
N ARG A 245 19.29 14.64 0.26
CA ARG A 245 20.57 15.37 0.35
C ARG A 245 21.32 15.37 -0.97
N ARG A 246 21.25 14.28 -1.73
CA ARG A 246 21.84 14.19 -3.06
C ARG A 246 21.15 15.11 -4.06
N VAL A 247 19.81 15.15 -4.07
CA VAL A 247 19.05 16.08 -4.92
C VAL A 247 19.38 17.54 -4.59
N ILE A 248 19.45 17.90 -3.30
CA ILE A 248 19.83 19.24 -2.84
C ILE A 248 21.19 19.64 -3.41
N ARG A 249 22.20 18.78 -3.21
CA ARG A 249 23.57 19.07 -3.67
C ARG A 249 23.65 19.18 -5.19
N CYS A 250 22.93 18.33 -5.93
CA CYS A 250 22.86 18.40 -7.37
C CYS A 250 22.20 19.72 -7.84
N LEU A 251 21.12 20.15 -7.19
CA LEU A 251 20.50 21.45 -7.47
C LEU A 251 21.44 22.62 -7.18
N LYS A 252 22.25 22.54 -6.12
CA LYS A 252 23.31 23.51 -5.84
C LYS A 252 24.39 23.53 -6.93
N ASN A 253 24.82 22.36 -7.42
CA ASN A 253 25.79 22.28 -8.52
C ASN A 253 25.20 22.86 -9.82
N LEU A 254 23.92 22.60 -10.10
CA LEU A 254 23.19 23.22 -11.21
C LEU A 254 23.12 24.74 -11.05
N GLU A 255 22.85 25.25 -9.85
CA GLU A 255 22.82 26.69 -9.57
C GLU A 255 24.17 27.36 -9.87
N LEU A 256 25.27 26.70 -9.51
CA LEU A 256 26.63 27.18 -9.81
C LEU A 256 26.94 27.12 -11.32
N ALA A 257 26.59 26.02 -11.99
CA ALA A 257 26.85 25.82 -13.42
C ALA A 257 25.98 26.73 -14.31
N PHE A 258 24.79 27.08 -13.85
CA PHE A 258 23.82 27.93 -14.54
C PHE A 258 23.58 29.23 -13.75
N TYR A 259 24.67 29.88 -13.33
CA TYR A 259 24.63 31.11 -12.55
C TYR A 259 23.70 32.17 -13.18
N GLY A 260 22.81 32.74 -12.36
CA GLY A 260 21.82 33.72 -12.79
C GLY A 260 20.45 33.13 -13.17
N GLU A 261 20.32 31.81 -13.30
CA GLU A 261 19.03 31.15 -13.55
C GLU A 261 18.18 31.09 -12.27
N LEU A 262 17.29 32.08 -12.10
CA LEU A 262 16.42 32.23 -10.93
C LEU A 262 15.66 30.94 -10.57
N ARG A 263 15.25 30.16 -11.58
CA ARG A 263 14.47 28.94 -11.39
C ARG A 263 15.26 27.80 -10.74
N VAL A 264 16.56 27.68 -11.04
CA VAL A 264 17.42 26.66 -10.43
C VAL A 264 17.65 26.99 -8.96
N SER A 265 17.98 28.25 -8.66
CA SER A 265 18.16 28.74 -7.28
C SER A 265 16.89 28.59 -6.44
N ALA A 266 15.73 28.94 -7.01
CA ALA A 266 14.46 28.81 -6.32
C ALA A 266 14.07 27.33 -6.08
N ALA A 267 14.39 26.43 -7.00
CA ALA A 267 14.17 24.99 -6.82
C ALA A 267 15.09 24.40 -5.76
N HIS A 268 16.37 24.81 -5.73
CA HIS A 268 17.31 24.43 -4.69
C HIS A 268 16.78 24.84 -3.30
N THR A 269 16.42 26.11 -3.13
CA THR A 269 15.85 26.66 -1.88
C THR A 269 14.58 25.92 -1.45
N LEU A 270 13.70 25.62 -2.41
CA LEU A 270 12.45 24.92 -2.15
C LEU A 270 12.69 23.47 -1.68
N VAL A 271 13.59 22.74 -2.34
CA VAL A 271 13.93 21.37 -1.96
C VAL A 271 14.65 21.32 -0.61
N GLU A 272 15.54 22.28 -0.32
CA GLU A 272 16.14 22.43 1.01
C GLU A 272 15.07 22.67 2.09
N GLY A 273 14.11 23.55 1.83
CA GLY A 273 12.99 23.81 2.74
C GLY A 273 12.11 22.57 2.99
N LEU A 274 11.83 21.80 1.93
CA LEU A 274 11.09 20.53 2.03
C LEU A 274 11.86 19.48 2.84
N HIS A 275 13.16 19.35 2.61
CA HIS A 275 14.01 18.42 3.35
C HIS A 275 14.16 18.83 4.82
N TRP A 276 14.34 20.13 5.11
CA TRP A 276 14.38 20.63 6.48
C TRP A 276 13.07 20.33 7.21
N TRP A 277 11.93 20.56 6.55
CA TRP A 277 10.62 20.25 7.09
C TRP A 277 10.44 18.75 7.39
N TYR A 278 10.84 17.90 6.45
CA TYR A 278 10.88 16.45 6.65
C TYR A 278 11.77 16.05 7.83
N ALA A 279 12.96 16.64 7.96
CA ALA A 279 13.91 16.28 9.03
C ALA A 279 13.50 16.76 10.43
N VAL A 280 12.81 17.90 10.54
CA VAL A 280 12.45 18.52 11.83
C VAL A 280 11.07 18.05 12.34
N GLY A 281 10.28 17.33 11.53
CA GLY A 281 9.02 16.74 11.96
C GLY A 281 7.94 17.76 12.35
N GLY A 282 8.03 18.99 11.83
CA GLY A 282 7.17 20.10 12.28
C GLY A 282 5.70 19.88 11.95
N GLY A 283 4.82 19.98 12.96
CA GLY A 283 3.35 19.82 12.87
C GLY A 283 2.58 20.81 11.98
N TYR A 284 3.27 21.60 11.17
CA TYR A 284 2.66 22.41 10.11
C TYR A 284 2.65 21.58 8.83
N GLY A 285 1.50 20.99 8.51
CA GLY A 285 1.32 20.00 7.44
C GLY A 285 1.56 20.46 5.98
N PRO A 286 1.17 19.61 5.00
CA PRO A 286 1.33 19.82 3.55
C PRO A 286 0.88 21.20 3.01
N SER A 287 -0.02 21.88 3.73
CA SER A 287 -0.53 23.21 3.40
C SER A 287 0.56 24.27 3.31
N ARG A 288 1.59 24.21 4.17
CA ARG A 288 2.68 25.20 4.18
C ARG A 288 3.73 24.93 3.11
N ALA A 289 4.02 23.64 2.82
CA ALA A 289 4.80 23.26 1.65
C ALA A 289 4.13 23.81 0.39
N ARG A 290 2.82 23.58 0.23
CA ARG A 290 2.03 24.12 -0.89
C ARG A 290 2.08 25.64 -0.97
N GLU A 291 2.02 26.34 0.16
CA GLU A 291 2.20 27.80 0.24
C GLU A 291 3.60 28.24 -0.22
N LEU A 292 4.65 27.53 0.18
CA LEU A 292 6.03 27.77 -0.29
C LEU A 292 6.15 27.58 -1.80
N PHE A 293 5.52 26.54 -2.37
CA PHE A 293 5.42 26.35 -3.82
C PHE A 293 4.74 27.55 -4.51
N TYR A 294 3.62 28.03 -3.98
CA TYR A 294 2.92 29.19 -4.52
C TYR A 294 3.78 30.46 -4.44
N LYS A 295 4.42 30.72 -3.30
CA LYS A 295 5.26 31.90 -3.07
C LYS A 295 6.53 31.91 -3.92
N ALA A 296 7.11 30.75 -4.18
CA ALA A 296 8.32 30.62 -4.99
C ALA A 296 8.06 30.71 -6.51
N GLY A 297 6.81 30.93 -6.95
CA GLY A 297 6.46 30.94 -8.38
C GLY A 297 6.39 29.56 -9.01
N PHE A 298 6.36 28.49 -8.19
CA PHE A 298 6.23 27.10 -8.64
C PHE A 298 4.77 26.67 -8.81
N LYS A 299 3.82 27.61 -8.89
CA LYS A 299 2.41 27.29 -9.14
C LYS A 299 2.21 26.49 -10.43
N ASP A 300 2.93 26.89 -11.48
CA ASP A 300 2.88 26.26 -12.81
C ASP A 300 3.70 24.96 -12.87
N LEU A 301 4.51 24.70 -11.83
CA LEU A 301 5.30 23.50 -11.65
C LEU A 301 4.50 22.37 -10.99
N LEU A 302 3.30 22.67 -10.51
CA LEU A 302 2.35 21.71 -9.93
C LEU A 302 1.30 21.23 -10.95
N VAL A 303 1.27 21.81 -12.15
CA VAL A 303 0.28 21.51 -13.20
C VAL A 303 0.83 20.41 -14.11
N GLY A 304 0.45 19.16 -13.82
CA GLY A 304 0.53 18.03 -14.74
C GLY A 304 1.93 17.57 -15.23
N PRO A 305 2.06 16.35 -15.76
CA PRO A 305 3.29 15.85 -16.39
C PRO A 305 3.54 16.42 -17.81
N ASP A 306 2.84 17.46 -18.25
CA ASP A 306 2.88 17.94 -19.64
C ASP A 306 4.30 18.41 -20.06
N PHE A 307 5.10 18.88 -19.09
CA PHE A 307 6.50 19.27 -19.33
C PHE A 307 7.42 18.11 -19.75
N ILE A 308 6.97 16.87 -19.56
CA ILE A 308 7.69 15.65 -19.93
C ILE A 308 7.60 15.39 -21.43
N GLU A 309 6.57 15.90 -22.11
CA GLU A 309 6.34 15.65 -23.54
C GLU A 309 7.49 16.17 -24.41
N GLY A 310 8.16 17.24 -23.98
CA GLY A 310 9.33 17.81 -24.66
C GLY A 310 10.64 17.07 -24.42
N LEU A 311 10.69 16.07 -23.53
CA LEU A 311 11.91 15.35 -23.19
C LEU A 311 12.11 14.10 -24.04
N THR A 312 13.27 13.96 -24.66
CA THR A 312 13.74 12.72 -25.27
C THR A 312 14.24 11.72 -24.22
N ASP A 313 14.27 10.43 -24.56
CA ASP A 313 14.79 9.39 -23.65
C ASP A 313 16.24 9.67 -23.25
N SER A 314 17.06 10.17 -24.17
CA SER A 314 18.44 10.56 -23.87
C SER A 314 18.51 11.69 -22.85
N GLN A 315 17.62 12.68 -22.92
CA GLN A 315 17.60 13.80 -21.96
C GLN A 315 17.12 13.35 -20.58
N ILE A 316 16.15 12.42 -20.53
CA ILE A 316 15.69 11.80 -19.29
C ILE A 316 16.83 11.02 -18.63
N ILE A 317 17.53 10.18 -19.41
CA ILE A 317 18.68 9.40 -18.93
C ILE A 317 19.81 10.33 -18.46
N THR A 318 20.10 11.41 -19.18
CA THR A 318 21.10 12.40 -18.75
C THR A 318 20.68 13.05 -17.44
N GLY A 319 19.42 13.48 -17.28
CA GLY A 319 18.91 14.02 -16.02
C GLY A 319 19.07 13.03 -14.87
N MET A 320 18.68 11.77 -15.07
CA MET A 320 18.87 10.73 -14.07
C MET A 320 20.34 10.53 -13.67
N LYS A 321 21.26 10.53 -14.65
CA LYS A 321 22.71 10.42 -14.40
C LYS A 321 23.23 11.59 -13.57
N VAL A 322 22.83 12.81 -13.91
CA VAL A 322 23.24 14.04 -13.22
C VAL A 322 22.84 14.02 -11.74
N PHE A 323 21.65 13.48 -11.43
CA PHE A 323 21.21 13.33 -10.03
C PHE A 323 21.79 12.08 -9.35
N ASN A 324 22.39 11.15 -10.09
CA ASN A 324 23.05 9.97 -9.55
C ASN A 324 24.47 10.24 -9.08
N TYR A 325 25.24 11.06 -9.82
CA TYR A 325 26.65 11.33 -9.53
C TYR A 325 26.84 12.64 -8.72
N ASP A 326 27.94 12.73 -8.00
CA ASP A 326 28.24 13.89 -7.13
C ASP A 326 29.12 14.93 -7.81
N GLU A 327 29.48 14.61 -9.04
CA GLU A 327 30.56 15.28 -9.75
C GLU A 327 30.04 16.62 -10.28
N PRO A 328 30.90 17.64 -10.34
CA PRO A 328 30.59 18.85 -11.09
C PRO A 328 30.21 18.50 -12.53
N LEU A 329 29.24 19.23 -13.07
CA LEU A 329 28.81 19.04 -14.46
C LEU A 329 29.93 19.38 -15.41
N THR A 330 30.17 18.51 -16.38
CA THR A 330 31.07 18.80 -17.50
C THR A 330 30.45 19.82 -18.45
N ASP A 331 31.26 20.57 -19.21
CA ASP A 331 30.77 21.52 -20.22
C ASP A 331 29.82 20.88 -21.22
N LYS A 332 30.06 19.59 -21.54
CA LYS A 332 29.20 18.78 -22.39
C LYS A 332 27.83 18.56 -21.75
N GLU A 333 27.78 18.19 -20.47
CA GLU A 333 26.52 18.00 -19.75
C GLU A 333 25.77 19.32 -19.58
N ILE A 334 26.48 20.42 -19.28
CA ILE A 334 25.89 21.76 -19.22
C ILE A 334 25.23 22.11 -20.56
N THR A 335 25.92 21.87 -21.67
CA THR A 335 25.40 22.13 -23.02
C THR A 335 24.18 21.25 -23.33
N GLN A 336 24.20 19.98 -22.94
CA GLN A 336 23.09 19.04 -23.15
C GLN A 336 21.87 19.35 -22.26
N LEU A 337 22.09 19.79 -21.03
CA LEU A 337 21.04 20.09 -20.06
C LEU A 337 20.40 21.45 -20.32
N ARG A 338 21.13 22.44 -20.82
CA ARG A 338 20.62 23.80 -21.06
C ARG A 338 19.24 23.85 -21.74
N PRO A 339 18.96 23.14 -22.84
CA PRO A 339 17.64 23.18 -23.49
C PRO A 339 16.51 22.53 -22.68
N VAL A 340 16.83 21.70 -21.69
CA VAL A 340 15.86 20.95 -20.87
C VAL A 340 15.97 21.25 -19.38
N LEU A 341 16.75 22.27 -19.01
CA LEU A 341 17.09 22.58 -17.63
C LEU A 341 15.84 22.81 -16.80
N GLU A 342 14.87 23.54 -17.36
CA GLU A 342 13.59 23.74 -16.72
C GLU A 342 12.91 22.41 -16.39
N SER A 343 12.64 21.57 -17.39
CA SER A 343 12.02 20.25 -17.21
C SER A 343 12.76 19.37 -16.21
N VAL A 344 14.09 19.43 -16.20
CA VAL A 344 14.93 18.69 -15.25
C VAL A 344 14.68 19.17 -13.82
N VAL A 345 14.71 20.49 -13.61
CA VAL A 345 14.43 21.10 -12.31
C VAL A 345 13.00 20.81 -11.85
N ARG A 346 12.01 20.88 -12.75
CA ARG A 346 10.60 20.56 -12.45
C ARG A 346 10.48 19.14 -11.91
N ALA A 347 11.08 18.18 -12.63
CA ALA A 347 11.04 16.77 -12.26
C ALA A 347 11.68 16.53 -10.89
N SER A 348 12.84 17.12 -10.59
CA SER A 348 13.49 16.96 -9.29
C SER A 348 12.63 17.46 -8.13
N VAL A 349 12.03 18.64 -8.28
CA VAL A 349 11.16 19.22 -7.26
C VAL A 349 9.90 18.37 -7.06
N LEU A 350 9.24 17.96 -8.15
CA LEU A 350 8.07 17.07 -8.10
C LEU A 350 8.40 15.71 -7.50
N GLY A 351 9.59 15.19 -7.80
CA GLY A 351 10.12 13.96 -7.24
C GLY A 351 10.25 14.03 -5.73
N VAL A 352 10.95 15.05 -5.24
CA VAL A 352 11.11 15.31 -3.81
C VAL A 352 9.76 15.42 -3.11
N ARG A 353 8.84 16.21 -3.68
CA ARG A 353 7.50 16.38 -3.13
C ARG A 353 6.77 15.04 -3.06
N LYS A 354 6.71 14.28 -4.16
CA LYS A 354 6.05 12.97 -4.20
C LYS A 354 6.65 12.00 -3.18
N VAL A 355 7.97 12.02 -3.00
CA VAL A 355 8.67 11.17 -2.01
C VAL A 355 8.27 11.58 -0.59
N ILE A 356 8.30 12.87 -0.26
CA ILE A 356 7.95 13.37 1.08
C ILE A 356 6.46 13.16 1.37
N ASP A 357 5.57 13.51 0.43
CA ASP A 357 4.12 13.28 0.53
C ASP A 357 3.82 11.79 0.75
N HIS A 358 4.66 10.90 0.22
CA HIS A 358 4.48 9.46 0.34
C HIS A 358 5.07 8.85 1.61
N VAL A 359 6.24 9.30 2.06
CA VAL A 359 6.87 8.82 3.30
C VAL A 359 6.14 9.37 4.52
N GLY A 360 5.42 10.49 4.37
CA GLY A 360 4.83 11.23 5.46
C GLY A 360 5.88 12.07 6.20
N ILE A 361 5.39 13.00 7.01
CA ILE A 361 6.25 13.72 7.96
C ILE A 361 6.57 12.71 9.07
N PRO A 362 7.84 12.51 9.46
CA PRO A 362 8.14 11.80 10.70
C PRO A 362 7.55 12.60 11.85
N ILE A 363 6.37 12.20 12.32
CA ILE A 363 5.74 12.79 13.49
C ILE A 363 6.58 12.35 14.68
N ILE A 364 7.39 13.26 15.20
CA ILE A 364 8.04 13.10 16.50
C ILE A 364 6.90 13.16 17.53
N SER A 365 6.59 12.01 18.11
CA SER A 365 5.54 11.76 19.12
C SER A 365 4.10 11.84 18.61
N THR A 366 3.41 10.69 18.56
CA THR A 366 2.52 10.24 19.65
C THR A 366 1.99 8.84 19.32
N GLU A 367 1.80 8.04 20.36
CA GLU A 367 1.41 6.63 20.39
C GLU A 367 0.02 6.31 19.77
N GLU A 368 -0.60 7.24 19.04
CA GLU A 368 -2.01 7.16 18.61
C GLU A 368 -2.25 7.08 17.10
N ILE A 369 -1.21 7.24 16.27
CA ILE A 369 -1.33 6.95 14.84
C ILE A 369 -0.78 5.54 14.64
N MET A 370 -1.61 4.63 14.12
CA MET A 370 -1.22 3.25 13.81
C MET A 370 0.19 3.27 13.22
N PRO A 371 1.17 2.59 13.84
CA PRO A 371 2.49 2.54 13.25
C PRO A 371 2.32 1.97 11.84
N CYS A 372 2.97 2.59 10.85
CA CYS A 372 2.98 2.10 9.47
C CYS A 372 3.66 0.72 9.34
N SER A 373 4.12 0.16 10.46
CA SER A 373 4.56 -1.21 10.58
C SER A 373 3.40 -2.16 10.33
N LEU A 374 3.67 -3.18 9.52
CA LEU A 374 2.77 -4.32 9.42
C LEU A 374 2.50 -4.84 10.84
N PRO A 375 1.23 -5.16 11.17
CA PRO A 375 0.89 -5.81 12.43
C PRO A 375 1.85 -6.97 12.72
N PRO A 376 2.32 -7.16 13.97
CA PRO A 376 3.29 -8.19 14.30
C PRO A 376 2.85 -9.59 13.85
N GLU A 377 1.54 -9.84 13.81
CA GLU A 377 0.92 -11.08 13.31
C GLU A 377 1.18 -11.34 11.83
N LEU A 378 1.46 -10.29 11.05
CA LEU A 378 1.82 -10.40 9.64
C LEU A 378 3.33 -10.50 9.44
N THR A 379 4.17 -10.25 10.44
CA THR A 379 5.64 -10.26 10.22
C THR A 379 6.16 -11.65 9.82
N ASN A 380 5.55 -12.71 10.35
CA ASN A 380 5.91 -14.09 10.06
C ASN A 380 5.09 -14.70 8.91
N ASP A 381 5.69 -15.65 8.20
CA ASP A 381 4.94 -16.49 7.25
C ASP A 381 4.02 -17.42 8.06
N GLY A 382 2.72 -17.40 7.73
CA GLY A 382 1.72 -18.15 8.48
C GLY A 382 0.33 -18.00 7.88
N TYR A 383 -0.67 -18.58 8.58
CA TYR A 383 -2.06 -18.53 8.17
C TYR A 383 -2.89 -17.67 9.13
N VAL A 384 -3.77 -16.87 8.56
CA VAL A 384 -4.73 -16.02 9.25
C VAL A 384 -6.13 -16.45 8.86
N TYR A 385 -7.03 -16.57 9.82
CA TYR A 385 -8.44 -16.86 9.59
C TYR A 385 -9.25 -15.58 9.67
N VAL A 386 -9.61 -15.03 8.51
CA VAL A 386 -10.37 -13.78 8.40
C VAL A 386 -11.86 -14.09 8.51
N ARG A 387 -12.57 -13.44 9.44
CA ARG A 387 -14.03 -13.57 9.55
C ARG A 387 -14.70 -12.90 8.35
N GLU A 388 -15.65 -13.58 7.72
CA GLU A 388 -16.33 -13.06 6.53
C GLU A 388 -17.22 -11.87 6.89
N ARG A 389 -18.03 -12.00 7.96
CA ARG A 389 -19.03 -11.00 8.37
C ARG A 389 -18.67 -10.30 9.67
N TRP A 390 -18.96 -9.01 9.72
CA TRP A 390 -18.94 -8.19 10.92
C TRP A 390 -20.24 -8.41 11.71
N ASP A 391 -20.19 -9.14 12.81
CA ASP A 391 -21.29 -9.14 13.77
C ASP A 391 -21.06 -7.96 14.73
N SER A 392 -21.81 -6.88 14.56
CA SER A 392 -21.75 -5.68 15.42
C SER A 392 -22.34 -5.91 16.82
N LEU A 393 -22.42 -7.15 17.28
CA LEU A 393 -23.18 -7.57 18.46
C LEU A 393 -22.29 -7.94 19.66
N GLU A 394 -20.96 -7.81 19.55
CA GLU A 394 -20.02 -8.19 20.63
C GLU A 394 -19.22 -7.03 21.24
N ASP A 395 -19.71 -5.78 21.16
CA ASP A 395 -19.24 -4.68 22.02
C ASP A 395 -20.31 -4.31 23.05
#